data_AF-A0A939YX57-F1
#
_entry.id   AF-A0A939YX57-F1
#
_cell.length_a   1.000
_cell.length_b   1.000
_cell.length_c   1.000
_cell.angle_alpha   90.00
_cell.angle_beta   90.00
_cell.angle_gamma   90.00
#
_symmetry.space_group_name_H-M   'P 1'
#
loop_
_entity.id
_entity.type
_entity.pdbx_description
1 polymer ?
#
loop_
_entity_poly.entity_id
_entity_poly.type
_entity_poly.pdbx_seq_one_letter_code
_entity_poly.pdbx_strand_id
1 'polypeptide(L)'
;MIVAGDHANNDMAGDDEDSWKSAFEKEGFEVECILKGLGEIPAIRELIIEHCQETIDELDEDFGTGDASKDDPLNQDGIGENELLVVSFGTSFNDSRVATIGAIEKALAAAFPEWSTRRGFTAQIIIDHVAARDGEIIDNFEEAMDRAVANGVKNIFIQPTHLMAGYEYDDVVNSAANYADAFESVTIGKNLLASDADFTEVATIVHDATAQYDDGETAIIFMGHGTEHDSNSVYPKMQETFKKLGYENYYIGTVEAEPSLEDVVQAAKDGGYKRVVLEALMIVCGDHANNDMAGDEEDSWKSTFEAEGFEVECILKGLGEMEGIQQLIVKHAQESMAEAGF
;
A
#
# COMPACT_ATOMS: atom_id res chain seq x y z
N MET A 1 3.95 -5.01 30.77
CA MET A 1 3.95 -3.65 31.36
C MET A 1 5.24 -2.95 31.00
N ILE A 2 5.20 -1.67 30.62
CA ILE A 2 6.40 -0.92 30.23
C ILE A 2 7.42 -0.82 31.37
N VAL A 3 6.93 -0.74 32.62
CA VAL A 3 7.75 -0.77 33.84
C VAL A 3 7.35 -1.97 34.70
N ALA A 4 8.32 -2.61 35.35
CA ALA A 4 8.04 -3.58 36.41
C ALA A 4 7.55 -2.84 37.66
N GLY A 5 6.22 -2.79 37.82
CA GLY A 5 5.58 -2.11 38.95
C GLY A 5 5.45 -2.97 40.21
N ASP A 6 4.79 -2.42 41.23
CA ASP A 6 4.64 -3.05 42.56
C ASP A 6 4.11 -4.48 42.52
N HIS A 7 3.22 -4.81 41.58
CA HIS A 7 2.72 -6.17 41.39
C HIS A 7 3.81 -7.18 40.97
N ALA A 8 4.74 -6.77 40.10
CA ALA A 8 5.86 -7.64 39.73
C ALA A 8 6.83 -7.83 40.91
N ASN A 9 7.04 -6.77 41.69
CA ASN A 9 7.95 -6.80 42.84
C ASN A 9 7.40 -7.60 44.02
N ASN A 10 6.10 -7.50 44.29
CA ASN A 10 5.48 -8.10 45.47
C ASN A 10 4.80 -9.43 45.17
N ASP A 11 3.97 -9.50 44.13
CA ASP A 11 3.15 -10.69 43.87
C ASP A 11 3.95 -11.77 43.13
N MET A 12 4.89 -11.37 42.27
CA MET A 12 5.73 -12.32 41.52
C MET A 12 7.05 -12.62 42.22
N ALA A 13 7.80 -11.59 42.62
CA ALA A 13 9.16 -11.72 43.17
C ALA A 13 9.27 -11.48 44.68
N GLY A 14 8.15 -11.23 45.36
CA GLY A 14 8.14 -10.97 46.79
C GLY A 14 8.57 -12.17 47.61
N ASP A 15 8.81 -11.93 48.90
CA ASP A 15 9.15 -12.97 49.87
C ASP A 15 7.94 -13.42 50.72
N ASP A 16 6.74 -12.93 50.38
CA ASP A 16 5.49 -13.35 51.00
C ASP A 16 5.10 -14.78 50.57
N GLU A 17 4.49 -15.56 51.46
CA GLU A 17 4.13 -16.97 51.19
C GLU A 17 3.22 -17.15 49.97
N ASP A 18 2.44 -16.13 49.62
CA ASP A 18 1.51 -16.13 48.49
C ASP A 18 2.15 -15.61 47.18
N SER A 19 3.42 -15.22 47.21
CA SER A 19 4.15 -14.81 46.01
C SER A 19 4.40 -15.99 45.07
N TRP A 20 4.54 -15.72 43.77
CA TRP A 20 4.78 -16.76 42.79
C TRP A 20 6.12 -17.44 43.03
N LYS A 21 7.16 -16.65 43.33
CA LYS A 21 8.48 -17.16 43.72
C LYS A 21 8.39 -18.15 44.89
N SER A 22 7.76 -17.76 45.99
CA SER A 22 7.62 -18.64 47.16
C SER A 22 6.79 -19.89 46.87
N ALA A 23 5.76 -19.79 46.02
CA ALA A 23 4.97 -20.93 45.59
C ALA A 23 5.80 -21.96 44.78
N PHE A 24 6.63 -21.49 43.84
CA PHE A 24 7.50 -22.37 43.04
C PHE A 24 8.66 -22.95 43.86
N GLU A 25 9.28 -22.18 44.75
CA GLU A 25 10.34 -22.66 45.64
C GLU A 25 9.85 -23.76 46.59
N LYS A 26 8.59 -23.66 47.07
CA LYS A 26 7.95 -24.67 47.91
C LYS A 26 7.76 -26.02 47.22
N GLU A 27 7.55 -26.00 45.91
CA GLU A 27 7.48 -27.20 45.06
C GLU A 27 8.88 -27.73 44.65
N GLY A 28 9.95 -27.10 45.14
CA GLY A 28 11.33 -27.55 44.98
C GLY A 28 12.07 -27.01 43.75
N PHE A 29 11.53 -25.96 43.10
CA PHE A 29 12.22 -25.27 42.01
C PHE A 29 13.21 -24.24 42.54
N GLU A 30 14.33 -24.04 41.84
CA GLU A 30 15.18 -22.87 42.01
C GLU A 30 14.64 -21.75 41.11
N VAL A 31 14.26 -20.61 41.70
CA VAL A 31 13.54 -19.56 40.99
C VAL A 31 14.40 -18.30 40.93
N GLU A 32 14.65 -17.82 39.70
CA GLU A 32 15.24 -16.51 39.44
C GLU A 32 14.17 -15.59 38.83
N CYS A 33 13.83 -14.51 39.52
CA CYS A 33 12.88 -13.53 39.02
C CYS A 33 13.58 -12.41 38.25
N ILE A 34 13.25 -12.26 36.97
CA ILE A 34 13.74 -11.15 36.14
C ILE A 34 12.72 -10.01 36.19
N LEU A 35 13.00 -9.01 37.03
CA LEU A 35 12.18 -7.81 37.18
C LEU A 35 12.61 -6.73 36.21
N LYS A 36 12.33 -6.94 34.92
CA LYS A 36 12.55 -5.94 33.88
C LYS A 36 11.24 -5.57 33.22
N GLY A 37 10.94 -4.27 33.20
CA GLY A 37 9.86 -3.75 32.36
C GLY A 37 10.19 -3.90 30.89
N LEU A 38 9.17 -3.91 30.02
CA LEU A 38 9.39 -3.95 28.57
C LEU A 38 10.23 -2.76 28.09
N GLY A 39 10.10 -1.59 28.74
CA GLY A 39 10.90 -0.40 28.46
C GLY A 39 12.38 -0.50 28.86
N GLU A 40 12.81 -1.58 29.52
CA GLU A 40 14.22 -1.83 29.82
C GLU A 40 14.89 -2.76 28.79
N ILE A 41 14.11 -3.30 27.85
CA ILE A 41 14.60 -4.19 26.79
C ILE A 41 14.96 -3.31 25.58
N PRO A 42 16.24 -3.24 25.16
CA PRO A 42 16.67 -2.38 24.04
C PRO A 42 15.86 -2.58 22.76
N ALA A 43 15.65 -3.83 22.33
CA ALA A 43 14.85 -4.12 21.13
C ALA A 43 13.40 -3.64 21.19
N ILE A 44 12.79 -3.64 22.39
CA ILE A 44 11.41 -3.13 22.55
C ILE A 44 11.39 -1.60 22.58
N ARG A 45 12.43 -0.97 23.13
CA ARG A 45 12.57 0.49 23.03
C ARG A 45 12.78 0.95 21.60
N GLU A 46 13.61 0.24 20.84
CA GLU A 46 13.81 0.51 19.41
C GLU A 46 12.48 0.41 18.67
N LEU A 47 11.71 -0.67 18.87
CA LEU A 47 10.38 -0.83 18.28
C LEU A 47 9.37 0.27 18.70
N ILE A 48 9.40 0.72 19.97
CA ILE A 48 8.55 1.84 20.41
C ILE A 48 9.00 3.17 19.79
N ILE A 49 10.31 3.38 19.64
CA ILE A 49 10.87 4.58 19.02
C ILE A 49 10.52 4.61 17.54
N GLU A 50 10.65 3.48 16.85
CA GLU A 50 10.25 3.27 15.45
C GLU A 50 8.77 3.63 15.26
N HIS A 51 7.85 3.04 16.04
CA HIS A 51 6.43 3.40 15.98
C HIS A 51 6.15 4.88 16.28
N CYS A 52 6.90 5.50 17.20
CA CYS A 52 6.76 6.92 17.50
C CYS A 52 7.33 7.80 16.38
N GLN A 53 8.38 7.36 15.69
CA GLN A 53 9.00 8.05 14.58
C GLN A 53 8.07 8.00 13.36
N GLU A 54 7.51 6.82 13.04
CA GLU A 54 6.44 6.67 12.04
C GLU A 54 5.30 7.64 12.30
N THR A 55 4.80 7.73 13.55
CA THR A 55 3.73 8.67 13.91
C THR A 55 4.16 10.15 13.78
N ILE A 56 5.45 10.45 13.96
CA ILE A 56 5.99 11.81 13.84
C ILE A 56 6.17 12.18 12.36
N ASP A 57 6.63 11.25 11.54
CA ASP A 57 6.82 11.45 10.10
C ASP A 57 5.44 11.59 9.42
N GLU A 58 4.44 10.82 9.86
CA GLU A 58 3.02 11.02 9.52
C GLU A 58 2.48 12.40 9.92
N LEU A 59 3.04 13.06 10.93
CA LEU A 59 2.66 14.43 11.32
C LEU A 59 3.42 15.49 10.50
N ASP A 60 4.58 15.18 9.95
CA ASP A 60 5.31 16.06 9.02
C ASP A 60 4.75 15.98 7.58
N GLU A 61 3.96 14.95 7.26
CA GLU A 61 3.12 14.85 6.04
C GLU A 61 2.07 15.99 5.91
N ASP A 62 1.84 16.80 6.94
CA ASP A 62 0.87 17.91 6.89
C ASP A 62 1.25 19.04 5.92
N PHE A 63 2.50 19.08 5.43
CA PHE A 63 2.97 20.11 4.50
C PHE A 63 3.22 19.56 3.09
N GLY A 64 2.56 20.17 2.09
CA GLY A 64 2.89 19.93 0.67
C GLY A 64 2.15 18.79 -0.01
N THR A 65 1.13 18.20 0.62
CA THR A 65 0.33 17.10 0.05
C THR A 65 -0.57 17.51 -1.11
N GLY A 66 -0.80 18.81 -1.31
CA GLY A 66 -1.59 19.35 -2.42
C GLY A 66 -2.92 19.96 -1.98
N ASP A 67 -3.82 20.16 -2.93
CA ASP A 67 -5.09 20.87 -2.71
C ASP A 67 -6.25 19.91 -2.46
N ALA A 68 -6.60 19.69 -1.19
CA ALA A 68 -7.72 18.84 -0.77
C ALA A 68 -9.05 19.24 -1.44
N SER A 69 -9.25 20.53 -1.76
CA SER A 69 -10.51 21.00 -2.34
C SER A 69 -10.78 20.55 -3.78
N LYS A 70 -9.77 19.93 -4.43
CA LYS A 70 -9.92 19.33 -5.77
C LYS A 70 -10.35 17.87 -5.72
N ASP A 71 -10.37 17.26 -4.55
CA ASP A 71 -10.80 15.88 -4.38
C ASP A 71 -12.32 15.78 -4.45
N ASP A 72 -12.79 14.61 -4.89
CA ASP A 72 -14.19 14.24 -4.92
C ASP A 72 -14.25 12.80 -4.37
N PRO A 73 -14.66 12.61 -3.11
CA PRO A 73 -14.65 11.30 -2.47
C PRO A 73 -15.73 10.38 -3.04
N LEU A 74 -16.72 10.88 -3.78
CA LEU A 74 -17.83 10.06 -4.32
C LEU A 74 -18.62 9.27 -3.24
N ASN A 75 -18.58 9.69 -1.97
CA ASN A 75 -19.26 9.00 -0.86
C ASN A 75 -20.73 9.45 -0.64
N GLN A 76 -21.39 10.04 -1.64
CA GLN A 76 -22.80 10.48 -1.53
C GLN A 76 -23.80 9.34 -1.29
N ASP A 77 -24.91 9.68 -0.62
CA ASP A 77 -26.10 8.83 -0.49
C ASP A 77 -27.06 8.99 -1.69
N GLY A 78 -28.08 8.13 -1.77
CA GLY A 78 -29.10 8.23 -2.84
C GLY A 78 -28.65 7.63 -4.18
N ILE A 79 -27.74 6.66 -4.09
CA ILE A 79 -27.32 5.77 -5.18
C ILE A 79 -28.47 4.83 -5.59
N GLY A 80 -28.46 4.42 -6.87
CA GLY A 80 -29.47 3.49 -7.39
C GLY A 80 -29.31 2.05 -6.89
N GLU A 81 -29.93 1.10 -7.59
CA GLU A 81 -29.85 -0.33 -7.22
C GLU A 81 -28.48 -0.97 -7.54
N ASN A 82 -27.63 -0.31 -8.33
CA ASN A 82 -26.33 -0.80 -8.78
C ASN A 82 -25.20 0.13 -8.31
N GLU A 83 -24.25 -0.41 -7.54
CA GLU A 83 -23.09 0.33 -7.03
C GLU A 83 -21.76 -0.29 -7.48
N LEU A 84 -20.86 0.58 -7.95
CA LEU A 84 -19.48 0.27 -8.29
C LEU A 84 -18.56 0.84 -7.19
N LEU A 85 -18.18 0.01 -6.23
CA LEU A 85 -17.29 0.37 -5.13
C LEU A 85 -15.83 0.20 -5.58
N VAL A 86 -15.10 1.30 -5.70
CA VAL A 86 -13.67 1.32 -6.04
C VAL A 86 -12.87 1.33 -4.75
N VAL A 87 -12.10 0.27 -4.51
CA VAL A 87 -11.38 0.04 -3.25
C VAL A 87 -9.89 0.22 -3.46
N SER A 88 -9.29 1.18 -2.77
CA SER A 88 -7.85 1.45 -2.81
C SER A 88 -7.23 1.33 -1.42
N PHE A 89 -5.90 1.16 -1.35
CA PHE A 89 -5.19 1.34 -0.08
C PHE A 89 -5.48 2.72 0.52
N GLY A 90 -5.33 3.76 -0.33
CA GLY A 90 -5.56 5.16 0.02
C GLY A 90 -4.27 5.97 -0.08
N THR A 91 -4.38 7.29 0.01
CA THR A 91 -3.23 8.17 0.27
C THR A 91 -3.67 9.46 0.95
N SER A 92 -2.87 9.94 1.89
CA SER A 92 -2.98 11.27 2.50
C SER A 92 -2.53 12.37 1.53
N PHE A 93 -1.80 12.06 0.45
CA PHE A 93 -1.30 13.05 -0.50
C PHE A 93 -2.40 13.51 -1.46
N ASN A 94 -2.99 14.68 -1.21
CA ASN A 94 -4.14 15.24 -1.94
C ASN A 94 -3.97 15.30 -3.46
N ASP A 95 -2.87 15.89 -3.96
CA ASP A 95 -2.67 16.02 -5.42
C ASP A 95 -2.46 14.64 -6.07
N SER A 96 -1.76 13.73 -5.38
CA SER A 96 -1.59 12.33 -5.79
C SER A 96 -2.94 11.60 -5.82
N ARG A 97 -3.76 11.72 -4.77
CA ARG A 97 -5.11 11.13 -4.67
C ARG A 97 -6.00 11.55 -5.83
N VAL A 98 -5.99 12.85 -6.18
CA VAL A 98 -6.77 13.38 -7.31
C VAL A 98 -6.25 12.86 -8.66
N ALA A 99 -4.94 12.82 -8.85
CA ALA A 99 -4.31 12.42 -10.10
C ALA A 99 -4.36 10.90 -10.36
N THR A 100 -4.47 10.10 -9.30
CA THR A 100 -4.39 8.63 -9.36
C THR A 100 -5.75 7.98 -9.08
N ILE A 101 -6.13 7.83 -7.81
CA ILE A 101 -7.37 7.21 -7.34
C ILE A 101 -8.57 7.90 -7.98
N GLY A 102 -8.64 9.24 -7.88
CA GLY A 102 -9.70 10.03 -8.50
C GLY A 102 -9.76 9.91 -10.02
N ALA A 103 -8.63 9.68 -10.70
CA ALA A 103 -8.60 9.45 -12.14
C ALA A 103 -9.09 8.06 -12.52
N ILE A 104 -8.72 7.03 -11.76
CA ILE A 104 -9.23 5.65 -11.91
C ILE A 104 -10.75 5.62 -11.70
N GLU A 105 -11.23 6.26 -10.64
CA GLU A 105 -12.67 6.37 -10.32
C GLU A 105 -13.44 7.07 -11.44
N LYS A 106 -12.90 8.16 -11.98
CA LYS A 106 -13.50 8.86 -13.14
C LYS A 106 -13.53 7.98 -14.39
N ALA A 107 -12.47 7.23 -14.66
CA ALA A 107 -12.43 6.29 -15.79
C ALA A 107 -13.47 5.18 -15.64
N LEU A 108 -13.61 4.62 -14.44
CA LEU A 108 -14.62 3.62 -14.11
C LEU A 108 -16.05 4.18 -14.21
N ALA A 109 -16.32 5.34 -13.61
CA ALA A 109 -17.62 6.01 -13.70
C ALA A 109 -18.02 6.31 -15.16
N ALA A 110 -17.05 6.70 -15.99
CA ALA A 110 -17.28 6.93 -17.42
C ALA A 110 -17.59 5.64 -18.20
N ALA A 111 -16.96 4.51 -17.82
CA ALA A 111 -17.19 3.21 -18.44
C ALA A 111 -18.52 2.56 -18.01
N PHE A 112 -18.99 2.87 -16.79
CA PHE A 112 -20.20 2.29 -16.19
C PHE A 112 -21.21 3.37 -15.76
N PRO A 113 -21.78 4.16 -16.71
CA PRO A 113 -22.67 5.27 -16.36
C PRO A 113 -24.00 4.85 -15.70
N GLU A 114 -24.37 3.57 -15.79
CA GLU A 114 -25.57 3.00 -15.15
C GLU A 114 -25.29 2.49 -13.71
N TRP A 115 -24.03 2.54 -13.27
CA TRP A 115 -23.59 2.15 -11.93
C TRP A 115 -23.16 3.40 -11.16
N SER A 116 -23.59 3.50 -9.90
CA SER A 116 -23.14 4.60 -9.05
C SER A 116 -21.75 4.28 -8.52
N THR A 117 -20.73 5.08 -8.87
CA THR A 117 -19.37 4.88 -8.35
C THR A 117 -19.22 5.43 -6.93
N ARG A 118 -18.60 4.65 -6.04
CA ARG A 118 -18.24 5.03 -4.67
C ARG A 118 -16.76 4.74 -4.42
N ARG A 119 -16.10 5.59 -3.62
CA ARG A 119 -14.75 5.33 -3.08
C ARG A 119 -14.83 4.58 -1.76
N GLY A 120 -13.91 3.64 -1.56
CA GLY A 120 -13.60 3.08 -0.25
C GLY A 120 -12.10 2.89 -0.08
N PHE A 121 -11.57 3.17 1.11
CA PHE A 121 -10.17 2.92 1.46
C PHE A 121 -10.02 1.73 2.41
N THR A 122 -8.88 1.03 2.34
CA THR A 122 -8.55 -0.07 3.26
C THR A 122 -7.67 0.38 4.42
N ALA A 123 -6.82 1.40 4.24
CA ALA A 123 -5.92 1.88 5.29
C ALA A 123 -6.62 2.86 6.25
N GLN A 124 -7.02 2.38 7.44
CA GLN A 124 -7.69 3.22 8.44
C GLN A 124 -6.82 4.40 8.90
N ILE A 125 -5.49 4.23 8.96
CA ILE A 125 -4.54 5.31 9.30
C ILE A 125 -4.69 6.47 8.31
N ILE A 126 -4.76 6.18 7.01
CA ILE A 126 -4.94 7.19 5.97
C ILE A 126 -6.32 7.87 6.08
N ILE A 127 -7.36 7.09 6.35
CA ILE A 127 -8.73 7.62 6.52
C ILE A 127 -8.78 8.59 7.69
N ASP A 128 -8.24 8.18 8.85
CA ASP A 128 -8.21 8.98 10.06
C ASP A 128 -7.38 10.26 9.86
N HIS A 129 -6.24 10.15 9.18
CA HIS A 129 -5.37 11.29 8.88
C HIS A 129 -6.07 12.30 7.94
N VAL A 130 -6.66 11.84 6.84
CA VAL A 130 -7.40 12.69 5.89
C VAL A 130 -8.60 13.36 6.57
N ALA A 131 -9.33 12.64 7.41
CA ALA A 131 -10.45 13.21 8.17
C ALA A 131 -9.98 14.26 9.19
N ALA A 132 -8.87 14.00 9.88
CA ALA A 132 -8.33 14.92 10.89
C ALA A 132 -7.77 16.21 10.27
N ARG A 133 -7.02 16.09 9.16
CA ARG A 133 -6.34 17.20 8.50
C ARG A 133 -7.27 18.02 7.60
N ASP A 134 -8.01 17.33 6.72
CA ASP A 134 -8.77 17.96 5.64
C ASP A 134 -10.29 18.07 5.97
N GLY A 135 -10.78 17.29 6.93
CA GLY A 135 -12.22 17.16 7.21
C GLY A 135 -12.99 16.37 6.15
N GLU A 136 -12.27 15.71 5.24
CA GLU A 136 -12.82 14.86 4.17
C GLU A 136 -13.19 13.49 4.77
N ILE A 137 -14.41 13.02 4.49
CA ILE A 137 -14.92 11.77 5.06
C ILE A 137 -14.91 10.69 3.98
N ILE A 138 -14.02 9.71 4.16
CA ILE A 138 -13.86 8.58 3.26
C ILE A 138 -14.28 7.34 4.03
N ASP A 139 -15.20 6.55 3.45
CA ASP A 139 -15.63 5.31 4.08
C ASP A 139 -14.48 4.28 4.02
N ASN A 140 -14.25 3.56 5.12
CA ASN A 140 -13.52 2.31 5.05
C ASN A 140 -14.37 1.23 4.33
N PHE A 141 -13.80 0.05 4.08
CA PHE A 141 -14.51 -1.00 3.37
C PHE A 141 -15.83 -1.42 4.05
N GLU A 142 -15.84 -1.65 5.36
CA GLU A 142 -17.05 -2.05 6.08
C GLU A 142 -18.11 -0.95 6.09
N GLU A 143 -17.70 0.30 6.31
CA GLU A 143 -18.56 1.48 6.27
C GLU A 143 -19.20 1.66 4.89
N ALA A 144 -18.42 1.46 3.82
CA ALA A 144 -18.92 1.53 2.44
C ALA A 144 -19.97 0.44 2.17
N MET A 145 -19.71 -0.79 2.61
CA MET A 145 -20.64 -1.91 2.48
C MET A 145 -21.92 -1.70 3.29
N ASP A 146 -21.81 -1.27 4.55
CA ASP A 146 -22.94 -0.92 5.41
C ASP A 146 -23.80 0.19 4.80
N ARG A 147 -23.15 1.20 4.23
CA ARG A 147 -23.82 2.32 3.56
C ARG A 147 -24.52 1.88 2.29
N ALA A 148 -23.92 0.98 1.50
CA ALA A 148 -24.57 0.40 0.32
C ALA A 148 -25.84 -0.37 0.70
N VAL A 149 -25.80 -1.16 1.78
CA VAL A 149 -26.99 -1.84 2.32
C VAL A 149 -28.04 -0.83 2.77
N ALA A 150 -27.65 0.21 3.51
CA ALA A 150 -28.56 1.25 3.99
C ALA A 150 -29.23 2.03 2.83
N ASN A 151 -28.52 2.21 1.72
CA ASN A 151 -29.03 2.85 0.51
C ASN A 151 -29.91 1.92 -0.35
N GLY A 152 -30.03 0.64 0.01
CA GLY A 152 -30.87 -0.32 -0.73
C GLY A 152 -30.26 -0.79 -2.05
N VAL A 153 -28.93 -0.76 -2.16
CA VAL A 153 -28.20 -1.37 -3.28
C VAL A 153 -28.53 -2.85 -3.35
N LYS A 154 -28.74 -3.35 -4.57
CA LYS A 154 -29.01 -4.77 -4.84
C LYS A 154 -27.82 -5.46 -5.46
N ASN A 155 -27.14 -4.80 -6.37
CA ASN A 155 -25.97 -5.34 -7.06
C ASN A 155 -24.77 -4.47 -6.73
N ILE A 156 -23.76 -5.07 -6.11
CA ILE A 156 -22.52 -4.39 -5.80
C ILE A 156 -21.36 -5.03 -6.56
N PHE A 157 -20.62 -4.20 -7.28
CA PHE A 157 -19.37 -4.57 -7.93
C PHE A 157 -18.23 -3.86 -7.21
N ILE A 158 -17.25 -4.63 -6.73
CA ILE A 158 -16.11 -4.14 -5.98
C ILE A 158 -14.89 -4.21 -6.90
N GLN A 159 -14.33 -3.06 -7.28
CA GLN A 159 -13.10 -2.99 -8.07
C GLN A 159 -11.92 -2.61 -7.18
N PRO A 160 -11.05 -3.57 -6.80
CA PRO A 160 -9.80 -3.25 -6.14
C PRO A 160 -8.85 -2.55 -7.12
N THR A 161 -8.10 -1.56 -6.65
CA THR A 161 -7.03 -0.89 -7.42
C THR A 161 -5.64 -1.47 -7.09
N HIS A 162 -5.53 -2.36 -6.11
CA HIS A 162 -4.27 -2.96 -5.65
C HIS A 162 -3.44 -3.59 -6.80
N LEU A 163 -2.12 -3.49 -6.66
CA LEU A 163 -1.18 -4.07 -7.62
C LEU A 163 -1.28 -5.60 -7.66
N MET A 164 -1.41 -6.23 -6.50
CA MET A 164 -1.33 -7.69 -6.30
C MET A 164 -2.40 -8.18 -5.34
N ALA A 165 -2.56 -9.51 -5.25
CA ALA A 165 -3.49 -10.17 -4.33
C ALA A 165 -2.74 -10.47 -3.02
N GLY A 166 -2.42 -9.40 -2.29
CA GLY A 166 -1.77 -9.45 -1.00
C GLY A 166 -2.76 -9.47 0.16
N TYR A 167 -2.28 -9.18 1.36
CA TYR A 167 -3.10 -9.14 2.57
C TYR A 167 -4.31 -8.21 2.41
N GLU A 168 -4.15 -7.04 1.80
CA GLU A 168 -5.25 -6.07 1.63
C GLU A 168 -6.35 -6.60 0.71
N TYR A 169 -5.97 -7.31 -0.35
CA TYR A 169 -6.93 -7.92 -1.26
C TYR A 169 -7.68 -9.08 -0.58
N ASP A 170 -6.95 -9.92 0.16
CA ASP A 170 -7.54 -11.02 0.91
C ASP A 170 -8.53 -10.50 1.97
N ASP A 171 -8.20 -9.41 2.66
CA ASP A 171 -9.08 -8.75 3.62
C ASP A 171 -10.35 -8.20 2.95
N VAL A 172 -10.24 -7.59 1.77
CA VAL A 172 -11.41 -7.17 0.98
C VAL A 172 -12.29 -8.36 0.61
N VAL A 173 -11.70 -9.46 0.10
CA VAL A 173 -12.45 -10.67 -0.29
C VAL A 173 -13.14 -11.31 0.92
N ASN A 174 -12.42 -11.46 2.04
CA ASN A 174 -12.94 -12.04 3.27
C ASN A 174 -14.05 -11.18 3.86
N SER A 175 -13.88 -9.86 3.86
CA SER A 175 -14.88 -8.91 4.37
C SER A 175 -16.12 -8.89 3.48
N ALA A 176 -15.97 -8.89 2.15
CA ALA A 176 -17.09 -8.96 1.21
C ALA A 176 -17.96 -10.22 1.41
N ALA A 177 -17.34 -11.35 1.78
CA ALA A 177 -18.07 -12.59 2.04
C ALA A 177 -19.07 -12.46 3.20
N ASN A 178 -18.83 -11.59 4.18
CA ASN A 178 -19.75 -11.33 5.30
C ASN A 178 -21.03 -10.62 4.86
N TYR A 179 -21.04 -9.99 3.67
CA TYR A 179 -22.17 -9.25 3.12
C TYR A 179 -22.91 -9.99 2.01
N ALA A 180 -22.54 -11.23 1.69
CA ALA A 180 -23.11 -11.96 0.56
C ALA A 180 -24.64 -12.10 0.60
N ASP A 181 -25.25 -12.19 1.79
CA ASP A 181 -26.71 -12.29 1.98
C ASP A 181 -27.42 -10.92 1.97
N ALA A 182 -26.67 -9.82 1.99
CA ALA A 182 -27.24 -8.45 2.03
C ALA A 182 -27.57 -7.90 0.63
N PHE A 183 -26.98 -8.48 -0.41
CA PHE A 183 -27.13 -8.07 -1.80
C PHE A 183 -27.74 -9.20 -2.65
N GLU A 184 -28.38 -8.86 -3.76
CA GLU A 184 -28.78 -9.84 -4.78
C GLU A 184 -27.55 -10.41 -5.51
N SER A 185 -26.49 -9.60 -5.65
CA SER A 185 -25.21 -10.01 -6.22
C SER A 185 -24.05 -9.18 -5.65
N VAL A 186 -22.95 -9.87 -5.35
CA VAL A 186 -21.65 -9.30 -4.98
C VAL A 186 -20.62 -9.83 -5.96
N THR A 187 -19.94 -8.95 -6.69
CA THR A 187 -18.88 -9.32 -7.64
C THR A 187 -17.61 -8.55 -7.31
N ILE A 188 -16.45 -9.21 -7.39
CA ILE A 188 -15.14 -8.60 -7.15
C ILE A 188 -14.33 -8.65 -8.44
N GLY A 189 -13.79 -7.49 -8.84
CA GLY A 189 -12.89 -7.34 -9.97
C GLY A 189 -11.48 -7.87 -9.70
N LYS A 190 -10.71 -8.06 -10.76
CA LYS A 190 -9.30 -8.47 -10.67
C LYS A 190 -8.42 -7.31 -10.18
N ASN A 191 -7.32 -7.64 -9.53
CA ASN A 191 -6.21 -6.73 -9.23
C ASN A 191 -5.38 -6.43 -10.50
N LEU A 192 -4.46 -5.45 -10.43
CA LEU A 192 -3.74 -4.97 -11.61
C LEU A 192 -2.86 -6.05 -12.27
N LEU A 193 -2.13 -6.85 -11.49
CA LEU A 193 -1.24 -7.92 -11.97
C LEU A 193 -1.84 -9.32 -11.82
N ALA A 194 -3.03 -9.54 -12.40
CA ALA A 194 -3.77 -10.80 -12.26
C ALA A 194 -3.27 -11.94 -13.17
N SER A 195 -2.74 -11.62 -14.35
CA SER A 195 -2.38 -12.62 -15.38
C SER A 195 -1.10 -12.24 -16.14
N ASP A 196 -0.46 -13.21 -16.81
CA ASP A 196 0.74 -12.97 -17.63
C ASP A 196 0.54 -11.89 -18.72
N ALA A 197 -0.70 -11.75 -19.22
CA ALA A 197 -1.06 -10.70 -20.15
C ALA A 197 -1.03 -9.33 -19.46
N ASP A 198 -1.52 -9.22 -18.23
CA ASP A 198 -1.50 -7.98 -17.46
C ASP A 198 -0.06 -7.57 -17.11
N PHE A 199 0.80 -8.52 -16.71
CA PHE A 199 2.23 -8.25 -16.53
C PHE A 199 2.87 -7.64 -17.79
N THR A 200 2.56 -8.21 -18.96
CA THR A 200 3.07 -7.70 -20.24
C THR A 200 2.52 -6.31 -20.55
N GLU A 201 1.23 -6.09 -20.30
CA GLU A 201 0.54 -4.82 -20.57
C GLU A 201 1.07 -3.71 -19.66
N VAL A 202 1.18 -3.96 -18.34
CA VAL A 202 1.78 -3.01 -17.38
C VAL A 202 3.24 -2.73 -17.74
N ALA A 203 4.05 -3.75 -18.04
CA ALA A 203 5.45 -3.56 -18.39
C ALA A 203 5.61 -2.69 -19.66
N THR A 204 4.73 -2.86 -20.63
CA THR A 204 4.70 -2.04 -21.86
C THR A 204 4.28 -0.60 -21.55
N ILE A 205 3.24 -0.40 -20.72
CA ILE A 205 2.75 0.94 -20.36
C ILE A 205 3.83 1.75 -19.66
N VAL A 206 4.49 1.17 -18.65
CA VAL A 206 5.53 1.87 -17.89
C VAL A 206 6.79 2.09 -18.72
N HIS A 207 7.18 1.11 -19.55
CA HIS A 207 8.26 1.29 -20.54
C HIS A 207 7.98 2.46 -21.49
N ASP A 208 6.78 2.53 -22.07
CA ASP A 208 6.43 3.59 -23.02
C ASP A 208 6.38 4.97 -22.34
N ALA A 209 5.98 5.02 -21.06
CA ALA A 209 6.00 6.23 -20.25
C ALA A 209 7.44 6.74 -19.99
N THR A 210 8.40 5.83 -19.90
CA THR A 210 9.83 6.15 -19.63
C THR A 210 10.73 6.07 -20.86
N ALA A 211 10.19 5.82 -22.07
CA ALA A 211 10.98 5.58 -23.28
C ALA A 211 11.93 6.74 -23.65
N GLN A 212 11.64 7.96 -23.21
CA GLN A 212 12.50 9.13 -23.41
C GLN A 212 13.84 9.05 -22.66
N TYR A 213 13.96 8.17 -21.66
CA TYR A 213 15.18 7.95 -20.88
C TYR A 213 16.01 6.77 -21.41
N ASP A 214 15.52 6.01 -22.39
CA ASP A 214 16.25 4.87 -22.95
C ASP A 214 17.35 5.32 -23.93
N ASP A 215 18.44 5.85 -23.38
CA ASP A 215 19.60 6.36 -24.11
C ASP A 215 20.79 5.38 -24.15
N GLY A 216 20.64 4.20 -23.55
CA GLY A 216 21.68 3.17 -23.41
C GLY A 216 22.72 3.46 -22.32
N GLU A 217 22.63 4.58 -21.60
CA GLU A 217 23.46 4.90 -20.44
C GLU A 217 22.64 5.07 -19.15
N THR A 218 21.32 4.97 -19.24
CA THR A 218 20.37 5.14 -18.14
C THR A 218 19.70 3.83 -17.74
N ALA A 219 19.68 3.55 -16.43
CA ALA A 219 18.84 2.53 -15.82
C ALA A 219 17.49 3.12 -15.40
N ILE A 220 16.39 2.42 -15.67
CA ILE A 220 15.05 2.77 -15.18
C ILE A 220 14.74 1.80 -14.04
N ILE A 221 14.48 2.31 -12.85
CA ILE A 221 14.29 1.51 -11.64
C ILE A 221 12.93 1.83 -11.06
N PHE A 222 12.11 0.79 -10.95
CA PHE A 222 10.77 0.84 -10.39
C PHE A 222 10.80 0.41 -8.92
N MET A 223 10.31 1.26 -8.04
CA MET A 223 10.23 0.99 -6.60
C MET A 223 8.82 0.51 -6.23
N GLY A 224 8.71 -0.77 -5.85
CA GLY A 224 7.52 -1.31 -5.21
C GLY A 224 7.53 -1.16 -3.69
N HIS A 225 6.39 -1.41 -3.05
CA HIS A 225 6.30 -1.45 -1.59
C HIS A 225 7.07 -2.65 -1.02
N GLY A 226 6.82 -3.85 -1.57
CA GLY A 226 7.27 -5.11 -0.96
C GLY A 226 6.30 -5.61 0.11
N THR A 227 6.30 -6.91 0.38
CA THR A 227 5.52 -7.50 1.49
C THR A 227 6.11 -8.86 1.88
N GLU A 228 5.89 -9.31 3.12
CA GLU A 228 6.22 -10.68 3.55
C GLU A 228 5.25 -11.74 2.98
N HIS A 229 4.13 -11.32 2.36
CA HIS A 229 3.16 -12.23 1.76
C HIS A 229 3.71 -12.94 0.51
N ASP A 230 3.19 -14.12 0.18
CA ASP A 230 3.54 -14.88 -1.04
C ASP A 230 3.29 -14.07 -2.33
N SER A 231 2.42 -13.05 -2.27
CA SER A 231 2.16 -12.13 -3.38
C SER A 231 3.37 -11.26 -3.74
N ASN A 232 4.39 -11.14 -2.90
CA ASN A 232 5.64 -10.45 -3.23
C ASN A 232 6.32 -11.04 -4.49
N SER A 233 5.98 -12.28 -4.83
CA SER A 233 6.38 -12.92 -6.09
C SER A 233 6.01 -12.14 -7.36
N VAL A 234 5.13 -11.14 -7.31
CA VAL A 234 4.86 -10.24 -8.44
C VAL A 234 6.09 -9.42 -8.85
N TYR A 235 6.95 -8.98 -7.92
CA TYR A 235 8.10 -8.13 -8.28
C TYR A 235 9.16 -8.91 -9.07
N PRO A 236 9.63 -10.11 -8.63
CA PRO A 236 10.50 -10.94 -9.46
C PRO A 236 9.86 -11.33 -10.79
N LYS A 237 8.55 -11.61 -10.83
CA LYS A 237 7.84 -11.95 -12.07
C LYS A 237 7.78 -10.77 -13.05
N MET A 238 7.59 -9.55 -12.54
CA MET A 238 7.63 -8.33 -13.35
C MET A 238 9.04 -8.06 -13.86
N GLN A 239 10.08 -8.28 -13.05
CA GLN A 239 11.47 -8.21 -13.48
C GLN A 239 11.79 -9.21 -14.61
N GLU A 240 11.29 -10.44 -14.52
CA GLU A 240 11.39 -11.40 -15.62
C GLU A 240 10.64 -10.95 -16.87
N THR A 241 9.51 -10.27 -16.70
CA THR A 241 8.69 -9.77 -17.81
C THR A 241 9.43 -8.69 -18.58
N PHE A 242 10.07 -7.73 -17.90
CA PHE A 242 10.98 -6.75 -18.52
C PHE A 242 12.04 -7.46 -19.38
N LYS A 243 12.73 -8.46 -18.82
CA LYS A 243 13.75 -9.25 -19.55
C LYS A 243 13.18 -9.98 -20.76
N LYS A 244 12.01 -10.61 -20.64
CA LYS A 244 11.34 -11.31 -21.76
C LYS A 244 10.97 -10.36 -22.90
N LEU A 245 10.67 -9.10 -22.59
CA LEU A 245 10.36 -8.06 -23.56
C LEU A 245 11.61 -7.36 -24.14
N GLY A 246 12.80 -7.67 -23.61
CA GLY A 246 14.08 -7.08 -24.05
C GLY A 246 14.39 -5.73 -23.42
N TYR A 247 13.71 -5.39 -22.31
CA TYR A 247 13.91 -4.17 -21.54
C TYR A 247 15.07 -4.37 -20.54
N GLU A 248 16.29 -4.47 -21.07
CA GLU A 248 17.48 -4.90 -20.31
C GLU A 248 17.96 -3.89 -19.25
N ASN A 249 17.58 -2.61 -19.38
CA ASN A 249 17.90 -1.52 -18.45
C ASN A 249 16.79 -1.20 -17.45
N TYR A 250 15.80 -2.09 -17.31
CA TYR A 250 14.66 -1.94 -16.42
C TYR A 250 14.80 -2.86 -15.20
N TYR A 251 14.76 -2.26 -14.01
CA TYR A 251 14.94 -2.96 -12.73
C TYR A 251 13.77 -2.72 -11.80
N ILE A 252 13.54 -3.67 -10.88
CA ILE A 252 12.52 -3.55 -9.84
C ILE A 252 13.18 -3.85 -8.50
N GLY A 253 12.97 -2.96 -7.54
CA GLY A 253 13.25 -3.22 -6.14
C GLY A 253 12.02 -2.89 -5.28
N THR A 254 12.12 -3.18 -4.00
CA THR A 254 11.05 -2.98 -3.02
C THR A 254 11.60 -2.34 -1.74
N VAL A 255 10.76 -1.57 -1.05
CA VAL A 255 11.10 -0.94 0.23
C VAL A 255 11.24 -1.98 1.34
N GLU A 256 10.24 -2.85 1.49
CA GLU A 256 10.11 -3.73 2.67
C GLU A 256 10.47 -5.20 2.42
N ALA A 257 10.88 -5.56 1.20
CA ALA A 257 11.11 -6.95 0.82
C ALA A 257 12.22 -7.08 -0.23
N GLU A 258 12.24 -8.22 -0.93
CA GLU A 258 13.13 -8.46 -2.05
C GLU A 258 12.42 -8.30 -3.40
N PRO A 259 13.11 -7.80 -4.45
CA PRO A 259 14.52 -7.39 -4.45
C PRO A 259 14.77 -6.08 -3.68
N SER A 260 15.86 -6.01 -2.92
CA SER A 260 16.22 -4.84 -2.09
C SER A 260 16.78 -3.66 -2.89
N LEU A 261 16.94 -2.50 -2.22
CA LEU A 261 17.67 -1.34 -2.75
C LEU A 261 19.11 -1.71 -3.14
N GLU A 262 19.80 -2.50 -2.31
CA GLU A 262 21.16 -2.95 -2.58
C GLU A 262 21.26 -3.78 -3.86
N ASP A 263 20.27 -4.66 -4.10
CA ASP A 263 20.21 -5.48 -5.32
C ASP A 263 20.09 -4.62 -6.57
N VAL A 264 19.20 -3.62 -6.56
CA VAL A 264 19.01 -2.74 -7.74
C VAL A 264 20.17 -1.78 -7.95
N VAL A 265 20.83 -1.31 -6.88
CA VAL A 265 22.08 -0.55 -6.98
C VAL A 265 23.17 -1.39 -7.63
N GLN A 266 23.34 -2.64 -7.20
CA GLN A 266 24.34 -3.53 -7.76
C GLN A 266 24.02 -3.86 -9.23
N ALA A 267 22.75 -4.08 -9.57
CA ALA A 267 22.32 -4.33 -10.94
C ALA A 267 22.62 -3.14 -11.87
N ALA A 268 22.37 -1.90 -11.40
CA ALA A 268 22.69 -0.69 -12.15
C ALA A 268 24.21 -0.54 -12.38
N LYS A 269 25.03 -0.86 -11.37
CA LYS A 269 26.50 -0.85 -11.49
C LYS A 269 27.00 -1.89 -12.49
N ASP A 270 26.47 -3.11 -12.41
CA ASP A 270 26.86 -4.21 -13.30
C ASP A 270 26.47 -3.94 -14.75
N GLY A 271 25.35 -3.22 -14.97
CA GLY A 271 24.95 -2.72 -16.28
C GLY A 271 25.83 -1.60 -16.84
N GLY A 272 26.68 -0.98 -16.01
CA GLY A 272 27.59 0.10 -16.42
C GLY A 272 26.88 1.42 -16.75
N TYR A 273 25.68 1.63 -16.20
CA TYR A 273 24.93 2.87 -16.38
C TYR A 273 25.57 4.04 -15.63
N LYS A 274 25.28 5.25 -16.08
CA LYS A 274 25.75 6.50 -15.45
C LYS A 274 24.62 7.29 -14.81
N ARG A 275 23.39 7.05 -15.28
CA ARG A 275 22.19 7.72 -14.83
C ARG A 275 21.15 6.71 -14.39
N VAL A 276 20.35 7.08 -13.41
CA VAL A 276 19.24 6.31 -12.86
C VAL A 276 17.98 7.17 -12.89
N VAL A 277 16.89 6.60 -13.37
CA VAL A 277 15.54 7.15 -13.26
C VAL A 277 14.78 6.30 -12.26
N LEU A 278 14.30 6.91 -11.18
CA LEU A 278 13.49 6.26 -10.14
C LEU A 278 12.02 6.59 -10.36
N GLU A 279 11.17 5.57 -10.40
CA GLU A 279 9.71 5.75 -10.49
C GLU A 279 8.99 4.74 -9.59
N ALA A 280 7.84 5.13 -9.02
CA ALA A 280 7.05 4.27 -8.16
C ALA A 280 6.31 3.19 -8.97
N LEU A 281 6.38 1.93 -8.54
CA LEU A 281 5.51 0.84 -8.99
C LEU A 281 4.32 0.67 -8.04
N MET A 282 3.64 1.78 -7.76
CA MET A 282 2.50 1.87 -6.86
C MET A 282 1.39 2.68 -7.53
N ILE A 283 0.13 2.42 -7.17
CA ILE A 283 -1.01 3.16 -7.76
C ILE A 283 -0.89 4.66 -7.49
N VAL A 284 -0.44 5.00 -6.30
CA VAL A 284 -0.27 6.37 -5.82
C VAL A 284 1.21 6.66 -5.59
N CYS A 285 1.61 7.92 -5.74
CA CYS A 285 2.82 8.44 -5.09
C CYS A 285 2.43 8.98 -3.72
N GLY A 286 2.51 8.13 -2.70
CA GLY A 286 2.33 8.49 -1.30
C GLY A 286 3.67 8.73 -0.60
N ASP A 287 3.72 8.46 0.69
CA ASP A 287 4.88 8.67 1.55
C ASP A 287 6.16 8.04 0.98
N HIS A 288 6.18 6.72 0.79
CA HIS A 288 7.33 6.00 0.22
C HIS A 288 7.89 6.66 -1.05
N ALA A 289 7.04 7.10 -1.98
CA ALA A 289 7.51 7.72 -3.21
C ALA A 289 8.16 9.09 -2.97
N ASN A 290 7.67 9.87 -1.99
CA ASN A 290 8.18 11.21 -1.72
C ASN A 290 9.39 11.18 -0.78
N ASN A 291 9.42 10.27 0.18
CA ASN A 291 10.42 10.22 1.25
C ASN A 291 11.45 9.11 0.98
N ASP A 292 11.06 7.84 0.97
CA ASP A 292 12.01 6.74 0.75
C ASP A 292 12.65 6.79 -0.64
N MET A 293 11.89 7.11 -1.69
CA MET A 293 12.43 7.13 -3.05
C MET A 293 13.17 8.44 -3.36
N ALA A 294 12.51 9.57 -3.09
CA ALA A 294 12.91 10.88 -3.61
C ALA A 294 13.38 11.87 -2.53
N GLY A 295 13.37 11.44 -1.27
CA GLY A 295 13.76 12.26 -0.12
C GLY A 295 15.21 12.77 -0.20
N ASP A 296 15.52 13.69 0.70
CA ASP A 296 16.89 14.21 0.87
C ASP A 296 17.63 13.48 2.01
N GLU A 297 17.01 12.51 2.67
CA GLU A 297 17.61 11.71 3.74
C GLU A 297 18.67 10.75 3.19
N GLU A 298 19.66 10.39 4.03
CA GLU A 298 20.83 9.61 3.61
C GLU A 298 20.46 8.19 3.13
N ASP A 299 19.38 7.63 3.67
CA ASP A 299 18.85 6.29 3.38
C ASP A 299 17.79 6.28 2.26
N SER A 300 17.39 7.45 1.75
CA SER A 300 16.55 7.49 0.56
C SER A 300 17.25 6.84 -0.64
N TRP A 301 16.47 6.28 -1.56
CA TRP A 301 16.96 5.64 -2.78
C TRP A 301 17.74 6.65 -3.61
N LYS A 302 17.21 7.87 -3.76
CA LYS A 302 17.91 8.97 -4.44
C LYS A 302 19.30 9.19 -3.86
N SER A 303 19.41 9.44 -2.56
CA SER A 303 20.70 9.68 -1.90
C SER A 303 21.64 8.48 -2.02
N THR A 304 21.12 7.26 -1.93
CA THR A 304 21.90 6.03 -2.07
C THR A 304 22.52 5.91 -3.47
N PHE A 305 21.74 6.14 -4.53
CA PHE A 305 22.25 6.13 -5.90
C PHE A 305 23.24 7.28 -6.17
N GLU A 306 22.96 8.49 -5.67
CA GLU A 306 23.89 9.63 -5.79
C GLU A 306 25.23 9.36 -5.09
N ALA A 307 25.21 8.73 -3.91
CA ALA A 307 26.42 8.34 -3.18
C ALA A 307 27.28 7.33 -3.94
N GLU A 308 26.65 6.51 -4.79
CA GLU A 308 27.32 5.56 -5.68
C GLU A 308 27.78 6.17 -7.00
N GLY A 309 27.55 7.48 -7.20
CA GLY A 309 28.07 8.27 -8.31
C GLY A 309 27.17 8.31 -9.55
N PHE A 310 25.90 7.92 -9.42
CA PHE A 310 24.91 8.06 -10.49
C PHE A 310 24.35 9.48 -10.56
N GLU A 311 24.00 9.94 -11.76
CA GLU A 311 23.03 11.03 -11.93
C GLU A 311 21.64 10.47 -11.68
N VAL A 312 20.84 11.09 -10.80
CA VAL A 312 19.52 10.56 -10.42
C VAL A 312 18.40 11.53 -10.81
N GLU A 313 17.34 10.99 -11.41
CA GLU A 313 16.07 11.70 -11.62
C GLU A 313 14.92 10.89 -11.01
N CYS A 314 14.09 11.53 -10.18
CA CYS A 314 12.91 10.92 -9.59
C CYS A 314 11.66 11.37 -10.35
N ILE A 315 10.87 10.41 -10.84
CA ILE A 315 9.55 10.62 -11.41
C ILE A 315 8.52 10.36 -10.31
N LEU A 316 7.97 11.44 -9.75
CA LEU A 316 6.89 11.38 -8.77
C LEU A 316 5.55 11.29 -9.49
N LYS A 317 5.31 10.14 -10.12
CA LYS A 317 4.08 9.83 -10.82
C LYS A 317 3.57 8.44 -10.43
N GLY A 318 2.34 8.37 -9.93
CA GLY A 318 1.71 7.09 -9.59
C GLY A 318 1.23 6.35 -10.83
N LEU A 319 1.18 5.01 -10.79
CA LEU A 319 0.63 4.21 -11.89
C LEU A 319 -0.82 4.62 -12.23
N GLY A 320 -1.60 5.04 -11.23
CA GLY A 320 -2.97 5.50 -11.43
C GLY A 320 -3.11 6.75 -12.30
N GLU A 321 -2.03 7.53 -12.49
CA GLU A 321 -2.02 8.70 -13.39
C GLU A 321 -1.86 8.30 -14.86
N MET A 322 -1.45 7.07 -15.13
CA MET A 322 -1.21 6.59 -16.49
C MET A 322 -2.53 6.11 -17.09
N GLU A 323 -2.95 6.74 -18.20
CA GLU A 323 -4.20 6.38 -18.89
C GLU A 323 -4.24 4.89 -19.25
N GLY A 324 -3.12 4.29 -19.67
CA GLY A 324 -3.03 2.86 -19.95
C GLY A 324 -3.39 1.98 -18.74
N ILE A 325 -2.94 2.35 -17.53
CA ILE A 325 -3.26 1.62 -16.29
C ILE A 325 -4.74 1.81 -15.93
N GLN A 326 -5.26 3.03 -16.06
CA GLN A 326 -6.69 3.30 -15.83
C GLN A 326 -7.57 2.44 -16.76
N GLN A 327 -7.21 2.35 -18.05
CA GLN A 327 -7.95 1.54 -19.01
C GLN A 327 -7.81 0.03 -18.75
N LEU A 328 -6.66 -0.42 -18.24
CA LEU A 328 -6.49 -1.82 -17.83
C LEU A 328 -7.42 -2.18 -16.66
N ILE A 329 -7.54 -1.30 -15.66
CA ILE A 329 -8.48 -1.50 -14.54
C ILE A 329 -9.94 -1.47 -15.03
N VAL A 330 -10.29 -0.56 -15.94
CA VAL A 330 -11.62 -0.55 -16.58
C VAL A 330 -11.89 -1.86 -17.32
N LYS A 331 -10.91 -2.39 -18.05
CA LYS A 331 -11.02 -3.66 -18.77
C LYS A 331 -11.24 -4.82 -17.80
N HIS A 332 -10.53 -4.87 -16.67
CA HIS A 332 -10.77 -5.87 -15.62
C HIS A 332 -12.19 -5.79 -15.08
N ALA A 333 -12.68 -4.58 -14.80
CA ALA A 333 -14.05 -4.37 -14.35
C ALA A 333 -15.07 -4.86 -15.40
N GLN A 334 -14.85 -4.57 -16.69
CA GLN A 334 -15.72 -4.98 -17.78
C GLN A 334 -15.77 -6.51 -17.93
N GLU A 335 -14.61 -7.17 -17.87
CA GLU A 335 -14.52 -8.63 -17.93
C GLU A 335 -15.27 -9.27 -16.76
N SER A 336 -15.02 -8.82 -15.53
CA SER A 336 -15.65 -9.36 -14.33
C SER A 336 -17.17 -9.09 -14.29
N MET A 337 -17.63 -7.91 -14.70
CA MET A 337 -19.07 -7.62 -14.82
C MET A 337 -19.74 -8.49 -15.88
N ALA A 338 -19.11 -8.69 -17.04
CA ALA A 338 -19.63 -9.55 -18.09
C ALA A 338 -19.70 -11.02 -17.65
N GLU A 339 -18.69 -11.51 -16.92
CA GLU A 339 -18.68 -12.85 -16.32
C GLU A 339 -19.80 -13.03 -15.27
N ALA A 340 -20.10 -11.97 -14.51
CA ALA A 340 -21.20 -11.95 -13.54
C ALA A 340 -22.58 -11.76 -14.17
N GLY A 341 -22.66 -11.42 -15.46
CA GLY A 341 -23.91 -11.33 -16.22
C GLY A 341 -24.59 -9.95 -16.17
N PHE A 342 -23.82 -8.88 -15.94
CA PHE A 342 -24.29 -7.50 -15.94
C PHE A 342 -24.17 -6.78 -17.29
#